data_AF-A0A831K4R2-F1
#
_entry.id   AF-A0A831K4R2-F1
#
_cell.length_a   1.000
_cell.length_b   1.000
_cell.length_c   1.000
_cell.angle_alpha   90.00
_cell.angle_beta   90.00
_cell.angle_gamma   90.00
#
_symmetry.space_group_name_H-M   'P 1'
#
loop_
_entity.id
_entity.type
_entity.pdbx_description
1 polymer ?
#
loop_
_entity_poly.entity_id
_entity_poly.type
_entity_poly.pdbx_seq_one_letter_code
_entity_poly.pdbx_strand_id
1 'polypeptide(L)'
;MAIRLRLRIRSIKNREMEAIALVNSGYETLRPELLINPSIAQELELYPILLPGAEVKEYILADGSRTRLIRIPNALKVKVLVEDRDTEFVDCDAVIAEKAEEPLISDKLADALKIVAIAIGEGIWCFRDELGKKMRKSMY
;
A
#
# COMPACT_ATOMS: atom_id res chain seq x y z
N MET A 1 9.95 16.23 -0.73
CA MET A 1 8.57 15.72 -0.66
C MET A 1 8.54 14.29 -1.18
N ALA A 2 7.40 13.60 -1.07
CA ALA A 2 7.22 12.24 -1.57
C ALA A 2 5.84 12.10 -2.24
N ILE A 3 5.60 10.99 -2.94
CA ILE A 3 4.31 10.72 -3.60
C ILE A 3 3.43 9.94 -2.63
N ARG A 4 2.37 10.59 -2.14
CA ARG A 4 1.31 10.00 -1.33
C ARG A 4 0.01 9.99 -2.10
N LEU A 5 -0.64 8.84 -2.13
CA LEU A 5 -1.88 8.59 -2.85
C LEU A 5 -2.99 8.25 -1.87
N ARG A 6 -4.16 8.86 -2.06
CA ARG A 6 -5.37 8.43 -1.35
C ARG A 6 -5.88 7.15 -1.99
N LEU A 7 -5.99 6.09 -1.19
CA LEU A 7 -6.48 4.80 -1.62
C LEU A 7 -7.86 4.53 -1.01
N ARG A 8 -8.75 3.89 -1.79
CA ARG A 8 -9.83 3.07 -1.22
C ARG A 8 -9.28 1.67 -1.08
N ILE A 9 -9.38 1.11 0.12
CA ILE A 9 -8.90 -0.22 0.48
C ILE A 9 -10.11 -1.06 0.87
N ARG A 10 -10.25 -2.23 0.24
CA ARG A 10 -11.28 -3.22 0.55
C ARG A 10 -10.60 -4.52 0.96
N SER A 11 -10.94 -5.08 2.12
CA SER A 11 -10.44 -6.40 2.52
C SER A 11 -11.30 -7.53 1.94
N ILE A 12 -10.75 -8.75 1.96
CA ILE A 12 -11.48 -9.98 1.61
C ILE A 12 -12.69 -10.25 2.53
N LYS A 13 -12.78 -9.57 3.68
CA LYS A 13 -13.93 -9.59 4.59
C LYS A 13 -15.01 -8.55 4.22
N ASN A 14 -14.88 -7.87 3.08
CA ASN A 14 -15.74 -6.78 2.61
C ASN A 14 -15.76 -5.54 3.54
N ARG A 15 -14.72 -5.36 4.37
CA ARG A 15 -14.51 -4.09 5.07
C ARG A 15 -13.82 -3.11 4.15
N GLU A 16 -14.27 -1.86 4.18
CA GLU A 16 -13.72 -0.78 3.36
C GLU A 16 -13.30 0.40 4.21
N MET A 17 -12.22 1.04 3.80
CA MET A 17 -11.76 2.32 4.34
C MET A 17 -10.97 3.09 3.30
N GLU A 18 -10.61 4.32 3.66
CA GLU A 18 -9.69 5.15 2.90
C GLU A 18 -8.45 5.44 3.73
N ALA A 19 -7.29 5.43 3.08
CA ALA A 19 -6.03 5.78 3.71
C ALA A 19 -5.13 6.51 2.72
N ILE A 20 -4.24 7.34 3.23
CA ILE A 20 -3.15 7.91 2.46
C ILE A 20 -1.98 6.93 2.53
N ALA A 21 -1.43 6.56 1.37
CA ALA A 21 -0.33 5.62 1.29
C ALA A 21 0.85 6.22 0.50
N LEU A 22 2.05 6.02 1.01
CA LEU A 22 3.30 6.47 0.41
C LEU A 22 3.76 5.49 -0.67
N VAL A 23 4.03 6.00 -1.88
CA VAL A 23 4.70 5.23 -2.93
C VAL A 23 6.18 5.11 -2.57
N ASN A 24 6.62 3.89 -2.25
CA ASN A 24 7.98 3.63 -1.77
C ASN A 24 8.82 2.95 -2.86
N SER A 25 9.56 3.76 -3.64
CA SER A 25 10.50 3.24 -4.62
C SER A 25 11.69 2.57 -3.93
N GLY A 26 11.86 1.26 -4.12
CA GLY A 26 12.81 0.43 -3.37
C GLY A 26 12.13 -0.57 -2.43
N TYR A 27 10.80 -0.57 -2.36
CA TYR A 27 10.03 -1.68 -1.80
C TYR A 27 9.75 -2.71 -2.89
N GLU A 28 10.80 -3.46 -3.25
CA GLU A 28 10.78 -4.46 -4.31
C GLU A 28 10.19 -5.79 -3.81
N THR A 29 9.12 -6.22 -4.46
CA THR A 29 8.40 -7.45 -4.14
C THR A 29 8.09 -8.23 -5.42
N LEU A 30 7.78 -9.52 -5.30
CA LEU A 30 7.34 -10.33 -6.46
C LEU A 30 5.87 -10.10 -6.82
N ARG A 31 5.06 -9.70 -5.85
CA ARG A 31 3.62 -9.46 -5.98
C ARG A 31 3.27 -8.06 -5.49
N PRO A 32 2.14 -7.47 -5.94
CA PRO A 32 1.62 -6.26 -5.34
C PRO A 32 1.41 -6.45 -3.83
N GLU A 33 2.11 -5.65 -3.03
CA GLU A 33 1.94 -5.61 -1.57
C GLU A 33 1.56 -4.19 -1.13
N LEU A 34 0.60 -4.09 -0.21
CA LEU A 34 0.36 -2.89 0.59
C LEU A 34 0.77 -3.18 2.03
N LEU A 35 1.81 -2.48 2.49
CA LEU A 35 2.21 -2.52 3.88
C LEU A 35 1.35 -1.57 4.70
N ILE A 36 0.82 -2.04 5.82
CA ILE A 36 -0.10 -1.34 6.71
C ILE A 36 0.29 -1.54 8.17
N ASN A 37 -0.15 -0.63 9.04
CA ASN A 37 0.04 -0.77 10.48
C ASN A 37 -1.06 -1.66 11.10
N PRO A 38 -0.89 -2.11 12.36
CA PRO A 38 -1.87 -2.96 13.03
C PRO A 38 -3.26 -2.34 13.14
N SER A 39 -3.37 -1.02 13.32
CA SER A 39 -4.66 -0.33 13.43
C SER A 39 -5.48 -0.44 12.14
N ILE A 40 -4.87 -0.16 10.99
CA ILE A 40 -5.52 -0.32 9.67
C ILE A 40 -5.89 -1.79 9.44
N ALA A 41 -5.02 -2.72 9.81
CA ALA A 41 -5.32 -4.15 9.68
C ALA A 41 -6.50 -4.61 10.55
N GLN A 42 -6.67 -4.03 11.74
CA GLN A 42 -7.82 -4.29 12.61
C GLN A 42 -9.13 -3.77 12.03
N GLU A 43 -9.14 -2.54 11.51
CA GLU A 43 -10.33 -1.96 10.88
C GLU A 43 -10.77 -2.72 9.62
N LEU A 44 -9.81 -3.35 8.93
CA LEU A 44 -10.02 -4.24 7.78
C LEU A 44 -10.35 -5.69 8.17
N GLU A 45 -10.43 -6.00 9.47
CA GLU A 45 -10.67 -7.35 10.03
C GLU A 45 -9.66 -8.41 9.59
N LEU A 46 -8.40 -7.99 9.40
CA LEU A 46 -7.27 -8.86 9.06
C LEU A 46 -6.36 -9.16 10.26
N TYR A 47 -6.58 -8.48 11.38
CA TYR A 47 -5.83 -8.59 12.62
C TYR A 47 -6.76 -8.42 13.83
N PRO A 48 -6.52 -9.06 15.00
CA PRO A 48 -5.41 -9.96 15.34
C PRO A 48 -5.59 -11.41 14.89
N ILE A 49 -6.79 -11.81 14.50
CA ILE A 49 -7.08 -13.17 14.03
C ILE A 49 -6.68 -13.26 12.56
N LEU A 50 -5.57 -13.95 12.30
CA LEU A 50 -5.00 -14.07 10.96
C LEU A 50 -5.79 -15.04 10.08
N LEU A 51 -5.86 -14.73 8.79
CA LEU A 51 -6.46 -15.62 7.79
C LEU A 51 -5.57 -16.85 7.53
N PRO A 52 -6.15 -18.00 7.11
CA PRO A 52 -5.37 -19.14 6.64
C PRO A 52 -4.39 -18.73 5.53
N GLY A 53 -3.15 -19.22 5.60
CA GLY A 53 -2.09 -18.86 4.65
C GLY A 53 -1.35 -17.56 4.98
N ALA A 54 -1.66 -16.90 6.10
CA ALA A 54 -0.83 -15.81 6.60
C ALA A 54 0.59 -16.31 6.94
N GLU A 55 1.59 -15.58 6.45
CA GLU A 55 3.00 -15.86 6.69
C GLU A 55 3.55 -14.88 7.73
N VAL A 56 4.17 -15.42 8.76
CA VAL A 56 4.71 -14.64 9.87
C VAL A 56 6.23 -14.73 9.83
N LYS A 57 6.90 -13.59 9.72
CA LYS A 57 8.35 -13.47 9.88
C LYS A 57 8.65 -12.63 11.11
N GLU A 58 9.36 -13.22 12.05
CA GLU A 58 9.88 -12.53 13.23
C GLU A 58 11.36 -12.21 13.00
N TYR A 59 11.74 -10.97 13.25
CA TYR A 59 13.10 -10.49 13.14
C TYR A 59 13.58 -10.06 14.52
N ILE A 60 14.78 -10.51 14.88
CA ILE A 60 15.50 -10.03 16.07
C ILE A 60 16.44 -8.92 15.60
N LEU A 61 16.23 -7.72 16.11
CA LEU A 61 17.05 -6.55 15.81
C LEU A 61 18.34 -6.58 16.65
N ALA A 62 19.31 -5.75 16.26
CA ALA A 62 20.64 -5.71 16.90
C ALA A 62 20.58 -5.32 18.40
N ASP A 63 19.53 -4.60 18.82
CA ASP A 63 19.26 -4.24 20.21
C ASP A 63 18.53 -5.34 21.00
N GLY A 64 18.30 -6.50 20.39
CA GLY A 64 17.57 -7.63 20.96
C GLY A 64 16.04 -7.49 20.91
N SER A 65 15.52 -6.36 20.41
CA SER A 65 14.08 -6.19 20.22
C SER A 65 13.58 -7.06 19.07
N ARG A 66 12.31 -7.46 19.14
CA ARG A 66 11.67 -8.27 18.09
C ARG A 66 10.73 -7.39 17.29
N THR A 67 10.71 -7.57 15.98
CA THR A 67 9.70 -6.98 15.10
C THR A 67 9.08 -8.07 14.25
N ARG A 68 7.76 -8.01 14.09
CA ARG A 68 7.00 -8.99 13.34
C ARG A 68 6.49 -8.37 12.03
N LEU A 69 6.71 -9.07 10.93
CA LEU A 69 6.04 -8.81 9.66
C LEU A 69 5.08 -9.97 9.37
N ILE A 70 3.82 -9.63 9.09
CA ILE A 70 2.78 -10.61 8.78
C ILE A 70 2.28 -10.34 7.37
N ARG A 71 2.54 -11.24 6.44
CA ARG A 71 1.97 -11.16 5.09
C ARG A 71 0.71 -12.00 5.00
N ILE A 72 -0.36 -11.43 4.45
CA ILE A 72 -1.61 -12.13 4.17
C ILE A 72 -1.86 -12.05 2.66
N PRO A 73 -1.64 -13.14 1.91
CA PRO A 73 -1.76 -13.14 0.46
C PRO A 73 -3.18 -12.84 -0.03
N ASN A 74 -3.32 -12.04 -1.09
CA ASN A 74 -4.59 -11.65 -1.74
C ASN A 74 -5.66 -11.14 -0.74
N ALA A 75 -5.24 -10.46 0.32
CA ALA A 75 -6.14 -10.03 1.38
C ALA A 75 -6.88 -8.72 1.05
N LEU A 76 -6.38 -7.95 0.08
CA LEU A 76 -6.84 -6.59 -0.21
C LEU A 76 -7.13 -6.40 -1.69
N LYS A 77 -8.10 -5.52 -1.96
CA LYS A 77 -8.31 -4.83 -3.23
C LYS A 77 -8.16 -3.35 -2.99
N VAL A 78 -7.32 -2.68 -3.78
CA VAL A 78 -7.06 -1.25 -3.62
C VAL A 78 -7.24 -0.50 -4.93
N LYS A 79 -7.69 0.76 -4.84
CA LYS A 79 -7.74 1.68 -5.98
C LYS A 79 -7.36 3.08 -5.57
N VAL A 80 -6.83 3.87 -6.50
CA VAL A 80 -6.45 5.28 -6.25
C VAL A 80 -7.67 6.17 -6.40
N LEU A 81 -7.93 7.00 -5.39
CA LEU A 81 -9.00 7.99 -5.42
C LEU A 81 -8.48 9.31 -5.99
N VAL A 82 -9.11 9.76 -7.08
CA VAL A 82 -8.91 11.06 -7.71
C VAL A 82 -10.27 11.64 -8.10
N GLU A 83 -10.37 12.96 -8.20
CA GLU A 83 -11.67 13.64 -8.43
C GLU A 83 -12.17 13.51 -9.87
N ASP A 84 -11.28 13.31 -10.83
CA ASP A 84 -11.57 13.43 -12.26
C ASP A 84 -11.88 12.11 -12.97
N ARG A 85 -11.74 10.97 -12.28
CA ARG A 85 -12.09 9.65 -12.83
C ARG A 85 -12.25 8.60 -11.74
N ASP A 86 -13.02 7.56 -12.03
CA ASP A 86 -12.97 6.32 -11.26
C ASP A 86 -11.82 5.43 -11.76
N THR A 87 -11.14 4.76 -10.83
CA THR A 87 -10.02 3.87 -11.13
C THR A 87 -10.39 2.41 -10.83
N GLU A 88 -9.64 1.49 -11.41
CA GLU A 88 -9.86 0.05 -11.23
C GLU A 88 -9.27 -0.44 -9.90
N PHE A 89 -9.92 -1.43 -9.30
CA PHE A 89 -9.36 -2.15 -8.17
C PHE A 89 -8.25 -3.11 -8.63
N VAL A 90 -7.18 -3.16 -7.83
CA VAL A 90 -6.05 -4.07 -7.98
C VAL A 90 -5.98 -4.95 -6.75
N ASP A 91 -5.90 -6.27 -6.95
CA ASP A 91 -5.66 -7.23 -5.88
C ASP A 91 -4.21 -7.12 -5.38
N CYS A 92 -4.03 -7.15 -4.06
CA CYS A 92 -2.71 -7.15 -3.44
C CYS A 92 -2.68 -7.92 -2.11
N ASP A 93 -1.47 -8.29 -1.70
CA ASP A 93 -1.20 -8.87 -0.40
C ASP A 93 -1.21 -7.75 0.67
N ALA A 94 -1.72 -8.05 1.86
CA ALA A 94 -1.55 -7.17 3.02
C ALA A 94 -0.25 -7.54 3.73
N VAL A 95 0.58 -6.55 4.07
CA VAL A 95 1.76 -6.75 4.93
C VAL A 95 1.59 -5.92 6.19
N ILE A 96 1.39 -6.56 7.33
CA ILE A 96 1.24 -5.89 8.61
C ILE A 96 2.61 -5.73 9.25
N ALA A 97 2.99 -4.49 9.54
CA ALA A 97 4.24 -4.14 10.17
C ALA A 97 3.98 -3.29 11.43
N GLU A 98 4.42 -3.77 12.60
CA GLU A 98 4.11 -3.12 13.89
C GLU A 98 4.63 -1.68 14.00
N LYS A 99 5.77 -1.39 13.39
CA LYS A 99 6.44 -0.08 13.43
C LYS A 99 6.11 0.80 12.22
N ALA A 100 5.11 0.45 11.41
CA ALA A 100 4.72 1.27 10.26
C ALA A 100 3.97 2.53 10.72
N GLU A 101 4.49 3.69 10.34
CA GLU A 101 3.84 4.98 10.62
C GLU A 101 2.70 5.26 9.64
N GLU A 102 2.92 5.01 8.34
CA GLU A 102 1.93 5.17 7.27
C GLU A 102 1.93 3.95 6.32
N PRO A 103 0.83 3.70 5.59
CA PRO A 103 0.80 2.65 4.57
C PRO A 103 1.82 2.87 3.47
N LEU A 104 2.47 1.80 3.02
CA LEU A 104 3.46 1.84 1.93
C LEU A 104 2.99 1.01 0.74
N ILE A 105 3.04 1.62 -0.44
CA ILE A 105 2.80 0.97 -1.73
C ILE A 105 4.14 0.42 -2.23
N SER A 106 4.20 -0.89 -2.44
CA SER A 106 5.34 -1.56 -3.10
C SER A 106 5.48 -1.18 -4.57
N ASP A 107 6.66 -1.40 -5.15
CA ASP A 107 6.93 -1.10 -6.57
C ASP A 107 5.98 -1.87 -7.51
N LYS A 108 5.67 -3.13 -7.17
CA LYS A 108 4.69 -3.93 -7.93
C LYS A 108 3.27 -3.43 -7.80
N LEU A 109 2.88 -2.92 -6.64
CA LEU A 109 1.56 -2.34 -6.47
C LEU A 109 1.44 -1.01 -7.21
N ALA A 110 2.48 -0.17 -7.18
CA ALA A 110 2.52 1.07 -7.95
C ALA A 110 2.39 0.81 -9.46
N ASP A 111 3.11 -0.19 -9.98
CA ASP A 111 3.00 -0.62 -11.38
C ASP A 111 1.59 -1.13 -11.74
N ALA A 112 1.01 -1.97 -10.88
CA ALA A 112 -0.33 -2.51 -11.07
C ALA A 112 -1.42 -1.43 -11.02
N LEU A 113 -1.25 -0.41 -10.16
CA LEU A 113 -2.10 0.79 -10.12
C LEU A 113 -1.81 1.78 -11.26
N LYS A 114 -0.90 1.43 -12.18
CA LYS A 114 -0.52 2.22 -13.36
C LYS A 114 0.05 3.59 -12.97
N ILE A 115 0.75 3.69 -11.85
CA ILE A 115 1.37 4.93 -11.37
C ILE A 115 2.74 5.11 -12.03
N VAL A 116 3.01 6.35 -12.46
CA VAL A 116 4.33 6.78 -12.93
C VAL A 116 4.80 7.92 -12.04
N ALA A 117 5.93 7.70 -11.36
CA ALA A 117 6.62 8.75 -10.63
C ALA A 117 7.41 9.61 -11.62
N ILE A 118 7.13 10.91 -11.65
CA ILE A 118 7.82 11.87 -12.54
C ILE A 118 8.95 12.56 -11.76
N ALA A 119 8.64 13.09 -10.58
CA ALA A 119 9.60 13.71 -9.68
C ALA A 119 9.18 13.45 -8.23
N ILE A 120 9.70 12.37 -7.63
CA ILE A 120 9.33 11.91 -6.28
C ILE A 120 9.58 13.01 -5.25
N GLY A 121 10.75 13.66 -5.32
CA GLY A 121 11.16 14.75 -4.43
C GLY A 121 10.20 15.96 -4.44
N GLU A 122 9.45 16.14 -5.51
CA GLU A 122 8.45 17.20 -5.69
C GLU A 122 7.01 16.69 -5.54
N GLY A 123 6.83 15.40 -5.27
CA GLY A 123 5.52 14.74 -5.20
C GLY A 123 4.78 14.74 -6.55
N ILE A 124 5.49 14.78 -7.68
CA ILE A 124 4.89 14.82 -9.02
C ILE A 124 4.77 13.42 -9.59
N TRP A 125 3.56 13.06 -10.01
CA TRP A 125 3.22 11.75 -10.57
C TRP A 125 2.14 11.88 -11.64
N CYS A 126 1.85 10.78 -12.35
CA CYS A 126 0.69 10.67 -13.23
C CYS A 126 0.25 9.20 -13.36
N PHE A 127 -0.94 8.96 -13.92
CA PHE A 127 -1.25 7.62 -14.41
C PHE A 127 -0.49 7.33 -15.72
N ARG A 128 -0.25 6.05 -16.02
CA ARG A 128 0.52 5.63 -17.19
C ARG A 128 -0.06 6.13 -18.51
N ASP A 129 -1.38 6.21 -18.63
CA ASP A 129 -2.09 6.74 -19.81
C ASP A 129 -2.01 8.28 -19.95
N GLU A 130 -1.58 8.96 -18.88
CA GLU A 130 -1.40 10.41 -18.79
C GLU A 130 0.04 10.86 -19.02
N LEU A 131 0.98 9.93 -19.14
CA LEU A 131 2.39 10.24 -19.31
C LEU A 131 2.61 11.17 -20.52
N GLY A 132 3.25 12.32 -20.28
CA GLY A 132 3.45 13.37 -21.30
C GLY A 132 2.24 14.27 -21.57
N LYS A 133 1.11 14.07 -20.89
CA LYS A 133 -0.14 14.84 -21.08
C LYS A 133 -0.57 15.59 -19.83
N LYS A 134 -0.45 14.97 -18.66
CA LYS A 134 -0.91 15.53 -17.38
C LYS A 134 0.10 15.20 -16.28
N MET A 135 0.29 16.15 -15.39
CA MET A 135 1.04 15.97 -14.15
C MET A 135 0.11 16.20 -12.97
N ARG A 136 0.20 15.32 -11.97
CA ARG A 136 -0.54 15.36 -10.72
C ARG A 136 0.43 15.68 -9.58
N LYS A 137 -0.06 16.40 -8.57
CA LYS A 137 0.66 16.62 -7.31
C LYS A 137 0.12 15.69 -6.23
N SER A 138 1.02 15.18 -5.41
CA SER A 138 0.70 14.44 -4.19
C SER A 138 -0.18 15.27 -3.26
N MET A 139 -1.06 14.59 -2.52
CA MET A 139 -1.73 15.23 -1.37
C MET A 139 -0.70 15.48 -0.25
N TYR A 140 -0.96 16.52 0.55
CA TYR A 140 -0.26 16.81 1.79
C TYR A 140 -1.11 16.39 2.98
#